data_AF-A0A5B6U9M2-F1
#
_entry.id   AF-A0A5B6U9M2-F1
#
_cell.length_a   1.000
_cell.length_b   1.000
_cell.length_c   1.000
_cell.angle_alpha   90.00
_cell.angle_beta   90.00
_cell.angle_gamma   90.00
#
_symmetry.space_group_name_H-M   'P 1'
#
loop_
_entity.id
_entity.type
_entity.pdbx_description
1 polymer ?
#
loop_
_entity_poly.entity_id
_entity_poly.type
_entity_poly.pdbx_seq_one_letter_code
_entity_poly.pdbx_strand_id
1 'polypeptide(L)'
;MFALLRLRFLHHVQNYYLNPQNALTFHLYFIIPNYLACSPCLSLQMPVYISEKIAEMLCNFEVEQCSFSKLRQFHERVLSFSDRFVKIHCKHCVSEPISALIVIGLFLSFLLGMVCTYFHVLPTYQPAVRTYTVHESDDLVAKCNVFYGKWIPDESYPLYNASQCPFAERGFDCVVNGRRDRSYQKWRWQPKNCEIPRFNVQEILGKLHGKRIVFVGDSLSRTQWESMICLLMQGVQDKRNVYEINGNKITKRIRFLGVYFSSYNLRIDFYRSVFLVQPGSAPRHAPKRVKSTVKLDKLDDMSKEWIDSDFLIFNSGHWWTPTKLFDIFMNNLPDRGCYFQAGRSLKLGMGIASAFRTALETWVSWVESSVNRNRTRVFFRTFESSHWIGRNRNSCKVTRRPWLKTKGRDHSRISDIIIDVVKKMTTPVTVLHVTPMGAFRSDAHVGTWSDKQSVADCSHWCLPGVPDTWNEILLSMMLSKDGVTVQ
;
A
#
# COMPACT_ATOMS: atom_id res chain seq x y z
N MET A 1 10.88 -27.67 -49.69
CA MET A 1 12.03 -27.74 -48.77
C MET A 1 12.14 -26.44 -47.94
N PHE A 2 11.11 -26.13 -47.15
CA PHE A 2 11.06 -24.98 -46.21
C PHE A 2 10.17 -25.27 -44.99
N ALA A 3 9.92 -26.55 -44.70
CA ALA A 3 9.03 -27.01 -43.62
C ALA A 3 9.71 -27.94 -42.58
N LEU A 4 11.01 -28.20 -42.70
CA LEU A 4 11.76 -29.11 -41.82
C LEU A 4 12.75 -28.43 -40.87
N LEU A 5 12.86 -27.11 -40.89
CA LEU A 5 13.74 -26.33 -39.99
C LEU A 5 13.03 -25.67 -38.80
N ARG A 6 11.68 -25.72 -38.74
CA ARG A 6 10.92 -25.20 -37.58
C ARG A 6 10.67 -26.21 -36.46
N LEU A 7 11.01 -27.48 -36.66
CA LEU A 7 10.77 -28.56 -35.69
C LEU A 7 12.00 -28.98 -34.87
N ARG A 8 13.20 -28.41 -35.12
CA ARG A 8 14.41 -28.67 -34.30
C ARG A 8 14.73 -27.58 -33.27
N PHE A 9 14.04 -26.44 -33.29
CA PHE A 9 14.26 -25.37 -32.31
C PHE A 9 13.35 -25.49 -31.07
N LEU A 10 12.28 -26.29 -31.15
CA LEU A 10 11.33 -26.50 -30.05
C LEU A 10 11.66 -27.69 -29.14
N HIS A 11 12.72 -28.46 -29.41
CA HIS A 11 13.13 -29.59 -28.57
C HIS A 11 14.36 -29.30 -27.69
N HIS A 12 15.00 -28.13 -27.81
CA HIS A 12 16.20 -27.80 -27.01
C HIS A 12 15.95 -26.83 -25.85
N VAL A 13 14.76 -26.25 -25.74
CA VAL A 13 14.41 -25.32 -24.65
C VAL A 13 13.74 -26.03 -23.45
N GLN A 14 13.53 -27.33 -23.52
CA GLN A 14 12.78 -28.07 -22.50
C GLN A 14 13.65 -28.80 -21.44
N ASN A 15 14.96 -28.50 -21.34
CA ASN A 15 15.85 -29.20 -20.39
C ASN A 15 16.78 -28.31 -19.53
N TYR A 16 16.50 -27.01 -19.37
CA TYR A 16 17.35 -26.13 -18.54
C TYR A 16 16.61 -25.41 -17.40
N TYR A 17 15.56 -26.03 -16.85
CA TYR A 17 15.06 -25.69 -15.52
C TYR A 17 15.29 -26.87 -14.59
N LEU A 18 16.48 -26.95 -13.98
CA LEU A 18 16.78 -27.69 -12.74
C LEU A 18 18.27 -27.49 -12.35
N ASN A 19 18.66 -26.28 -11.90
CA ASN A 19 19.73 -26.13 -10.89
C ASN A 19 19.82 -24.66 -10.37
N PRO A 20 19.71 -24.39 -9.06
CA PRO A 20 19.83 -23.04 -8.51
C PRO A 20 21.25 -22.79 -8.00
N GLN A 21 22.16 -22.28 -8.85
CA GLN A 21 23.44 -21.73 -8.34
C GLN A 21 24.03 -20.50 -9.04
N ASN A 22 23.46 -20.00 -10.14
CA ASN A 22 24.02 -18.80 -10.81
C ASN A 22 22.96 -17.73 -11.05
N ALA A 23 22.81 -16.81 -10.09
CA ALA A 23 21.96 -15.63 -10.25
C ALA A 23 22.66 -14.38 -9.70
N LEU A 24 23.68 -13.90 -10.42
CA LEU A 24 24.27 -12.59 -10.15
C LEU A 24 25.01 -11.99 -11.35
N THR A 25 24.38 -11.96 -12.54
CA THR A 25 24.77 -11.00 -13.59
C THR A 25 23.71 -10.98 -14.70
N PHE A 26 22.90 -9.93 -14.79
CA PHE A 26 22.22 -9.56 -16.03
C PHE A 26 21.81 -8.09 -15.95
N HIS A 27 22.43 -7.25 -16.78
CA HIS A 27 21.73 -6.30 -17.63
C HIS A 27 22.65 -5.83 -18.78
N LEU A 28 22.04 -5.73 -19.97
CA LEU A 28 22.51 -5.14 -21.23
C LEU A 28 23.27 -6.06 -22.20
N TYR A 29 22.52 -6.81 -23.02
CA TYR A 29 22.92 -7.20 -24.37
C TYR A 29 21.78 -6.93 -25.36
N PHE A 30 21.98 -5.93 -26.22
CA PHE A 30 21.31 -5.59 -27.49
C PHE A 30 22.20 -4.43 -28.02
N ILE A 31 22.89 -4.42 -29.16
CA ILE A 31 22.78 -5.03 -30.48
C ILE A 31 24.21 -5.02 -31.08
N ILE A 32 24.67 -6.09 -31.73
CA ILE A 32 25.77 -6.04 -32.70
C ILE A 32 25.31 -6.84 -33.94
N PRO A 33 25.24 -6.25 -35.15
CA PRO A 33 25.29 -7.01 -36.38
C PRO A 33 26.75 -7.27 -36.75
N ASN A 34 27.09 -8.53 -36.95
CA ASN A 34 28.33 -8.96 -37.60
C ASN A 34 28.35 -8.50 -39.06
N TYR A 35 29.35 -7.73 -39.46
CA TYR A 35 29.85 -7.69 -40.84
C TYR A 35 31.37 -7.71 -40.84
N LEU A 36 31.92 -8.82 -41.36
CA LEU A 36 33.31 -8.98 -41.77
C LEU A 36 33.45 -8.41 -43.19
N ALA A 37 34.27 -7.37 -43.38
CA ALA A 37 34.93 -7.04 -44.65
C ALA A 37 36.09 -6.04 -44.43
N CYS A 38 37.17 -6.25 -45.18
CA CYS A 38 38.48 -5.62 -45.09
C CYS A 38 38.58 -4.14 -45.56
N SER A 39 39.51 -3.41 -44.94
CA SER A 39 40.35 -2.31 -45.50
C SER A 39 39.74 -0.90 -45.72
N PRO A 40 40.55 0.17 -45.88
CA PRO A 40 40.62 1.28 -44.92
C PRO A 40 40.14 2.63 -45.49
N CYS A 41 40.15 3.65 -44.64
CA CYS A 41 39.75 5.05 -44.88
C CYS A 41 38.24 5.30 -44.87
N LEU A 42 37.68 5.63 -43.69
CA LEU A 42 36.71 6.71 -43.58
C LEU A 42 36.86 7.41 -42.23
N SER A 43 37.03 8.72 -42.32
CA SER A 43 37.27 9.70 -41.28
C SER A 43 36.11 9.88 -40.30
N LEU A 44 36.45 9.92 -39.00
CA LEU A 44 35.95 10.85 -37.97
C LEU A 44 34.64 11.59 -38.26
N GLN A 45 33.51 11.03 -37.84
CA GLN A 45 32.25 11.80 -37.71
C GLN A 45 31.37 11.38 -36.52
N MET A 46 31.93 10.68 -35.53
CA MET A 46 31.23 10.27 -34.31
C MET A 46 31.49 11.09 -33.03
N PRO A 47 32.57 11.88 -32.85
CA PRO A 47 32.76 12.61 -31.59
C PRO A 47 31.92 13.89 -31.47
N VAL A 48 31.47 14.47 -32.58
CA VAL A 48 30.79 15.78 -32.60
C VAL A 48 29.32 15.66 -32.15
N TYR A 49 28.64 14.56 -32.48
CA TYR A 49 27.22 14.37 -32.21
C TYR A 49 26.89 14.09 -30.73
N ILE A 50 27.84 13.53 -29.98
CA ILE A 50 27.68 13.24 -28.54
C ILE A 50 27.91 14.50 -27.70
N SER A 51 28.82 15.39 -28.15
CA SER A 51 29.08 16.69 -27.55
C SER A 51 27.86 17.63 -27.62
N GLU A 52 27.21 17.71 -28.79
CA GLU A 52 26.01 18.55 -28.98
C GLU A 52 24.82 18.10 -28.12
N LYS A 53 24.60 16.79 -27.98
CA LYS A 53 23.49 16.24 -27.17
C LYS A 53 23.66 16.43 -25.67
N ILE A 54 24.91 16.47 -25.18
CA ILE A 54 25.19 16.72 -23.76
C ILE A 54 25.02 18.22 -23.45
N ALA A 55 25.39 19.11 -24.38
CA ALA A 55 25.13 20.54 -24.26
C ALA A 55 23.63 20.88 -24.28
N GLU A 56 22.82 20.21 -25.12
CA GLU A 56 21.36 20.33 -25.09
C GLU A 56 20.72 19.82 -23.78
N MET A 57 21.29 18.78 -23.17
CA MET A 57 20.81 18.24 -21.90
C MET A 57 21.10 19.16 -20.70
N LEU A 58 22.19 19.92 -20.73
CA LEU A 58 22.61 20.81 -19.64
C LEU A 58 21.93 22.20 -19.69
N CYS A 59 21.28 22.56 -20.80
CA CYS A 59 20.55 23.82 -20.95
C CYS A 59 19.06 23.77 -20.52
N ASN A 60 18.51 22.61 -20.14
CA ASN A 60 17.10 22.46 -19.77
C ASN A 60 16.80 22.57 -18.26
N PHE A 61 17.70 23.18 -17.48
CA PHE A 61 17.44 23.56 -16.08
C PHE A 61 17.55 25.09 -15.96
N GLU A 62 16.42 25.76 -15.74
CA GLU A 62 16.36 27.20 -15.44
C GLU A 62 17.04 27.49 -14.09
N VAL A 63 18.26 28.04 -14.11
CA VAL A 63 18.77 29.02 -13.14
C VAL A 63 19.72 29.97 -13.88
N GLU A 64 19.53 31.27 -13.66
CA GLU A 64 20.22 32.39 -14.30
C GLU A 64 21.75 32.41 -14.11
N GLN A 65 22.42 33.03 -15.08
CA GLN A 65 23.81 33.51 -15.12
C GLN A 65 24.95 32.48 -15.20
N CYS A 66 25.45 32.24 -16.42
CA CYS A 66 26.86 31.92 -16.61
C CYS A 66 27.45 32.58 -17.88
N SER A 67 28.52 33.36 -17.70
CA SER A 67 29.17 34.19 -18.73
C SER A 67 29.98 33.36 -19.74
N PHE A 68 29.74 33.58 -21.03
CA PHE A 68 30.27 32.83 -22.18
C PHE A 68 31.77 33.04 -22.51
N SER A 69 32.48 33.92 -21.78
CA SER A 69 33.86 34.29 -22.15
C SER A 69 34.95 33.34 -21.64
N LYS A 70 34.69 32.55 -20.59
CA LYS A 70 35.69 31.64 -20.00
C LYS A 70 35.76 30.25 -20.65
N LEU A 71 34.72 29.82 -21.36
CA LEU A 71 34.67 28.48 -21.97
C LEU A 71 35.52 28.40 -23.27
N ARG A 72 35.59 29.50 -24.03
CA ARG A 72 36.35 29.58 -25.29
C ARG A 72 37.87 29.51 -25.08
N GLN A 73 38.37 30.13 -24.01
CA GLN A 73 39.80 30.08 -23.65
C GLN A 73 40.25 28.69 -23.17
N PHE A 74 39.34 27.90 -22.62
CA PHE A 74 39.65 26.53 -22.20
C PHE A 74 39.72 25.58 -23.41
N HIS A 75 38.80 25.74 -24.37
CA HIS A 75 38.73 24.88 -25.56
C HIS A 75 39.92 25.06 -26.51
N GLU A 76 40.40 26.29 -26.72
CA GLU A 76 41.59 26.54 -27.56
C GLU A 76 42.89 26.01 -26.94
N ARG A 77 43.00 26.01 -25.60
CA ARG A 77 44.19 25.46 -24.90
C ARG A 77 44.25 23.94 -24.98
N VAL A 78 43.12 23.25 -24.86
CA VAL A 78 43.03 21.78 -24.94
C VAL A 78 43.31 21.28 -26.37
N LEU A 79 42.80 21.97 -27.40
CA LEU A 79 43.07 21.64 -28.80
C LEU A 79 44.56 21.85 -29.18
N SER A 80 45.21 22.89 -28.65
CA SER A 80 46.66 23.13 -28.89
C SER A 80 47.59 22.12 -28.18
N PHE A 81 47.10 21.45 -27.13
CA PHE A 81 47.84 20.41 -26.41
C PHE A 81 47.75 19.07 -27.14
N SER A 82 46.59 18.77 -27.73
CA SER A 82 46.35 17.60 -28.57
C SER A 82 47.21 17.61 -29.84
N ASP A 83 47.30 18.76 -30.52
CA ASP A 83 48.00 18.83 -31.82
C ASP A 83 49.54 18.73 -31.69
N ARG A 84 50.09 19.06 -30.51
CA ARG A 84 51.52 18.92 -30.21
C ARG A 84 51.93 17.49 -29.86
N PHE A 85 51.03 16.68 -29.32
CA PHE A 85 51.30 15.27 -28.99
C PHE A 85 51.23 14.34 -30.22
N VAL A 86 50.39 14.68 -31.21
CA VAL A 86 50.21 13.87 -32.43
C VAL A 86 51.42 13.94 -33.37
N LYS A 87 52.25 15.00 -33.31
CA LYS A 87 53.44 15.14 -34.17
C LYS A 87 54.70 14.41 -33.72
N ILE A 88 54.75 13.84 -32.51
CA ILE A 88 55.99 13.25 -31.97
C ILE A 88 56.08 11.72 -32.14
N HIS A 89 55.00 11.01 -32.47
CA HIS A 89 55.02 9.54 -32.50
C HIS A 89 54.94 8.84 -33.87
N CYS A 90 55.03 9.58 -34.98
CA CYS A 90 55.25 8.97 -36.30
C CYS A 90 56.74 8.69 -36.57
N LYS A 91 57.39 7.82 -35.78
CA LYS A 91 58.53 7.01 -36.30
C LYS A 91 59.12 5.87 -35.49
N HIS A 92 58.70 5.58 -34.25
CA HIS A 92 59.23 4.40 -33.53
C HIS A 92 58.10 3.55 -32.96
N CYS A 93 58.12 2.24 -33.29
CA CYS A 93 57.31 1.22 -32.64
C CYS A 93 57.62 1.22 -31.14
N VAL A 94 56.77 1.89 -30.37
CA VAL A 94 56.78 1.77 -28.92
C VAL A 94 55.88 0.58 -28.57
N SER A 95 56.43 -0.37 -27.83
CA SER A 95 55.78 -1.62 -27.44
C SER A 95 54.38 -1.40 -26.87
N GLU A 96 53.43 -2.29 -27.21
CA GLU A 96 52.03 -2.30 -26.73
C GLU A 96 51.79 -2.00 -25.24
N PRO A 97 52.69 -2.35 -24.27
CA PRO A 97 52.47 -2.04 -22.86
C PRO A 97 52.44 -0.54 -22.56
N ILE A 98 53.21 0.28 -23.29
CA ILE A 98 53.40 1.70 -22.96
C ILE A 98 52.19 2.51 -23.40
N SER A 99 51.64 2.22 -24.57
CA SER A 99 50.40 2.84 -25.06
C SER A 99 49.21 2.54 -24.15
N ALA A 100 49.12 1.31 -23.62
CA ALA A 100 48.09 0.93 -22.65
C ALA A 100 48.25 1.68 -21.31
N LEU A 101 49.47 1.84 -20.81
CA LEU A 101 49.75 2.59 -19.59
C LEU A 101 49.40 4.08 -19.73
N ILE A 102 49.64 4.67 -20.90
CA ILE A 102 49.26 6.07 -21.18
C ILE A 102 47.74 6.23 -21.16
N VAL A 103 46.99 5.31 -21.81
CA VAL A 103 45.52 5.35 -21.83
C VAL A 103 44.93 5.17 -20.43
N ILE A 104 45.47 4.23 -19.64
CA ILE A 104 45.05 4.00 -18.24
C ILE A 104 45.35 5.24 -17.40
N GLY A 105 46.52 5.86 -17.56
CA GLY A 105 46.89 7.08 -16.85
C GLY A 105 45.95 8.25 -17.16
N LEU A 106 45.57 8.43 -18.43
CA LEU A 106 44.63 9.46 -18.85
C LEU A 106 43.21 9.21 -18.29
N PHE A 107 42.77 7.96 -18.26
CA PHE A 107 41.47 7.59 -17.68
C PHE A 107 41.42 7.82 -16.17
N LEU A 108 42.48 7.47 -15.45
CA LEU A 108 42.58 7.72 -14.00
C LEU A 108 42.65 9.22 -13.68
N SER A 109 43.37 10.00 -14.49
CA SER A 109 43.40 11.46 -14.37
C SER A 109 42.00 12.09 -14.57
N PHE A 110 41.24 11.59 -15.55
CA PHE A 110 39.87 12.04 -15.79
C PHE A 110 38.93 11.71 -14.63
N LEU A 111 39.01 10.49 -14.08
CA LEU A 111 38.22 10.10 -12.90
C LEU A 111 38.57 10.94 -11.66
N LEU A 112 39.86 11.23 -11.45
CA LEU A 112 40.30 12.09 -10.35
C LEU A 112 39.77 13.52 -10.53
N GLY A 113 39.79 14.04 -11.75
CA GLY A 113 39.20 15.34 -12.09
C GLY A 113 37.71 15.42 -11.78
N MET A 114 36.95 14.37 -12.13
CA MET A 114 35.51 14.25 -11.82
C MET A 114 35.24 14.20 -10.32
N VAL A 115 36.07 13.49 -9.54
CA VAL A 115 35.95 13.43 -8.08
C VAL A 115 36.26 14.79 -7.45
N CYS A 116 37.32 15.47 -7.91
CA CYS A 116 37.64 16.82 -7.43
C CYS A 116 36.55 17.85 -7.79
N THR A 117 35.94 17.76 -8.98
CA THR A 117 34.80 18.61 -9.33
C THR A 117 33.57 18.28 -8.50
N TYR A 118 33.31 16.99 -8.22
CA TYR A 118 32.23 16.58 -7.33
C TYR A 118 32.38 17.18 -5.92
N PHE A 119 33.60 17.18 -5.36
CA PHE A 119 33.89 17.79 -4.06
C PHE A 119 33.91 19.33 -4.07
N HIS A 120 34.19 19.96 -5.21
CA HIS A 120 34.15 21.42 -5.36
C HIS A 120 32.74 21.98 -5.63
N VAL A 121 31.87 21.21 -6.30
CA VAL A 121 30.52 21.65 -6.70
C VAL A 121 29.47 21.36 -5.61
N LEU A 122 29.68 20.36 -4.76
CA LEU A 122 28.88 20.16 -3.55
C LEU A 122 29.52 20.91 -2.38
N PRO A 123 28.96 22.05 -1.91
CA PRO A 123 29.44 22.66 -0.68
C PRO A 123 29.26 21.64 0.44
N THR A 124 30.36 21.38 1.17
CA THR A 124 30.42 20.54 2.36
C THR A 124 29.18 20.74 3.22
N TYR A 125 28.34 19.71 3.29
CA TYR A 125 27.22 19.64 4.22
C TYR A 125 27.81 19.55 5.63
N GLN A 126 28.05 20.70 6.26
CA GLN A 126 28.26 20.74 7.70
C GLN A 126 26.92 20.36 8.36
N PRO A 127 26.87 19.31 9.19
CA PRO A 127 25.73 19.13 10.05
C PRO A 127 25.79 20.25 11.09
N ALA A 128 25.01 21.30 10.88
CA ALA A 128 24.73 22.25 11.95
C ALA A 128 23.92 21.50 13.02
N VAL A 129 24.64 20.85 13.95
CA VAL A 129 24.08 20.45 15.23
C VAL A 129 23.85 21.74 16.00
N ARG A 130 22.72 22.39 15.77
CA ARG A 130 22.12 23.25 16.80
C ARG A 130 21.68 22.31 17.90
N THR A 131 22.51 22.18 18.93
CA THR A 131 22.04 21.82 20.26
C THR A 131 21.03 22.88 20.68
N TYR A 132 19.76 22.66 20.34
CA TYR A 132 18.68 23.20 21.12
C TYR A 132 18.73 22.45 22.43
N THR A 133 19.35 23.06 23.44
CA THR A 133 18.96 22.82 24.82
C THR A 133 17.48 23.16 24.89
N VAL A 134 16.63 22.16 24.68
CA VAL A 134 15.23 22.21 25.07
C VAL A 134 15.30 22.30 26.58
N HIS A 135 15.21 23.53 27.08
CA HIS A 135 14.71 23.73 28.42
C HIS A 135 13.39 22.96 28.49
N GLU A 136 13.41 21.94 29.32
CA GLU A 136 12.27 21.16 29.76
C GLU A 136 11.33 22.14 30.47
N SER A 137 10.54 22.86 29.68
CA SER A 137 9.37 23.57 30.15
C SER A 137 8.25 22.54 30.21
N ASP A 138 8.03 22.07 31.42
CA ASP A 138 7.12 21.03 31.86
C ASP A 138 5.65 21.46 31.74
N ASP A 139 5.18 21.84 30.54
CA ASP A 139 3.79 22.30 30.36
C ASP A 139 3.20 22.13 28.94
N LEU A 140 3.22 20.90 28.42
CA LEU A 140 2.30 20.44 27.37
C LEU A 140 1.94 18.99 27.65
N VAL A 141 0.74 18.73 28.19
CA VAL A 141 0.15 17.39 28.19
C VAL A 141 0.21 16.85 26.77
N ALA A 142 1.13 15.93 26.50
CA ALA A 142 1.31 15.33 25.19
C ALA A 142 0.01 14.64 24.78
N LYS A 143 -0.74 15.28 23.88
CA LYS A 143 -1.99 14.79 23.31
C LYS A 143 -1.84 13.32 22.89
N CYS A 144 -2.64 12.42 23.46
CA CYS A 144 -2.39 10.99 23.25
C CYS A 144 -2.76 10.53 21.84
N ASN A 145 -1.77 10.02 21.11
CA ASN A 145 -2.00 9.25 19.91
C ASN A 145 -2.19 7.77 20.25
N VAL A 146 -3.45 7.33 20.33
CA VAL A 146 -3.84 5.94 20.66
C VAL A 146 -3.36 4.90 19.63
N PHE A 147 -3.00 5.32 18.41
CA PHE A 147 -2.54 4.43 17.34
C PHE A 147 -1.02 4.17 17.38
N TYR A 148 -0.29 4.84 18.27
CA TYR A 148 1.15 4.65 18.44
C TYR A 148 1.48 4.04 19.80
N GLY A 149 2.12 2.87 19.78
CA GLY A 149 2.22 2.03 20.95
C GLY A 149 2.84 0.67 20.64
N LYS A 150 2.56 -0.30 21.50
CA LYS A 150 3.09 -1.66 21.39
C LYS A 150 2.04 -2.69 21.80
N TRP A 151 2.15 -3.88 21.24
CA TRP A 151 1.40 -5.04 21.72
C TRP A 151 2.06 -5.60 22.98
N ILE A 152 1.26 -5.81 24.02
CA ILE A 152 1.67 -6.43 25.28
C ILE A 152 0.79 -7.65 25.57
N PRO A 153 1.33 -8.70 26.23
CA PRO A 153 0.51 -9.80 26.71
C PRO A 153 -0.51 -9.32 27.74
N ASP A 154 -1.74 -9.82 27.67
CA ASP A 154 -2.80 -9.59 28.67
C ASP A 154 -3.64 -10.86 28.81
N GLU A 155 -3.60 -11.48 30.00
CA GLU A 155 -4.27 -12.75 30.25
C GLU A 155 -5.79 -12.63 30.34
N SER A 156 -6.32 -11.42 30.53
CA SER A 156 -7.77 -11.17 30.52
C SER A 156 -8.41 -11.35 29.14
N TYR A 157 -7.61 -11.40 28.07
CA TYR A 157 -8.08 -11.66 26.72
C TYR A 157 -8.22 -13.16 26.44
N PRO A 158 -9.04 -13.58 25.45
CA PRO A 158 -9.93 -12.74 24.65
C PRO A 158 -11.16 -12.27 25.43
N LEU A 159 -11.79 -11.20 24.96
CA LEU A 159 -12.96 -10.60 25.61
C LEU A 159 -14.27 -11.38 25.39
N TYR A 160 -14.26 -12.36 24.48
CA TYR A 160 -15.39 -13.24 24.20
C TYR A 160 -14.92 -14.56 23.56
N ASN A 161 -15.81 -15.55 23.55
CA ASN A 161 -15.64 -16.77 22.77
C ASN A 161 -16.38 -16.65 21.43
N ALA A 162 -15.65 -16.62 20.31
CA ALA A 162 -16.25 -16.49 18.98
C ALA A 162 -17.25 -17.61 18.66
N SER A 163 -17.02 -18.82 19.16
CA SER A 163 -17.94 -19.96 18.93
C SER A 163 -19.29 -19.80 19.61
N GLN A 164 -19.41 -18.88 20.57
CA GLN A 164 -20.67 -18.53 21.24
C GLN A 164 -21.35 -17.30 20.61
N CYS A 165 -20.72 -16.66 19.61
CA CYS A 165 -21.28 -15.53 18.89
C CYS A 165 -21.85 -15.99 17.54
N PRO A 166 -23.18 -16.00 17.35
CA PRO A 166 -23.79 -16.46 16.10
C PRO A 166 -23.51 -15.54 14.91
N PHE A 167 -22.98 -14.35 15.17
CA PHE A 167 -22.62 -13.37 14.15
C PHE A 167 -21.16 -13.47 13.67
N ALA A 168 -20.31 -14.22 14.39
CA ALA A 168 -18.96 -14.52 13.92
C ALA A 168 -19.05 -15.56 12.80
N GLU A 169 -18.67 -15.20 11.57
CA GLU A 169 -18.64 -16.13 10.47
C GLU A 169 -17.66 -17.26 10.78
N ARG A 170 -18.08 -18.51 10.55
CA ARG A 170 -17.25 -19.69 10.78
C ARG A 170 -15.86 -19.58 10.17
N GLY A 171 -15.71 -18.91 9.02
CA GLY A 171 -14.41 -18.71 8.37
C GLY A 171 -13.39 -17.89 9.18
N PHE A 172 -13.83 -17.13 10.18
CA PHE A 172 -12.97 -16.34 11.06
C PHE A 172 -12.80 -16.97 12.46
N ASP A 173 -13.62 -17.94 12.85
CA ASP A 173 -13.42 -18.74 14.07
C ASP A 173 -12.32 -19.80 13.85
N CYS A 174 -11.07 -19.36 13.99
CA CYS A 174 -9.91 -20.20 13.75
C CYS A 174 -9.82 -21.41 14.69
N VAL A 175 -10.30 -21.28 15.94
CA VAL A 175 -10.23 -22.37 16.93
C VAL A 175 -11.14 -23.52 16.53
N VAL A 176 -12.39 -23.22 16.14
CA VAL A 176 -13.31 -24.23 15.61
C VAL A 176 -12.81 -24.84 14.30
N ASN A 177 -12.05 -24.08 13.51
CA ASN A 177 -11.43 -24.57 12.29
C ASN A 177 -10.07 -25.27 12.52
N GLY A 178 -9.77 -25.69 13.75
CA GLY A 178 -8.65 -26.57 14.06
C GLY A 178 -7.35 -25.86 14.47
N ARG A 179 -7.37 -24.54 14.69
CA ARG A 179 -6.22 -23.83 15.23
C ARG A 179 -6.01 -24.22 16.70
N ARG A 180 -4.85 -24.80 17.00
CA ARG A 180 -4.50 -25.28 18.34
C ARG A 180 -3.86 -24.21 19.22
N ASP A 181 -3.06 -23.32 18.65
CA ASP A 181 -2.42 -22.24 19.41
C ASP A 181 -3.42 -21.10 19.69
N ARG A 182 -3.52 -20.71 20.97
CA ARG A 182 -4.41 -19.63 21.42
C ARG A 182 -3.67 -18.36 21.86
N SER A 183 -2.33 -18.37 21.85
CA SER A 183 -1.50 -17.25 22.30
C SER A 183 -1.70 -15.98 21.49
N TYR A 184 -2.18 -16.07 20.24
CA TYR A 184 -2.49 -14.90 19.41
C TYR A 184 -3.66 -14.08 19.96
N GLN A 185 -4.54 -14.68 20.78
CA GLN A 185 -5.68 -14.01 21.39
C GLN A 185 -5.26 -13.18 22.61
N LYS A 186 -4.08 -13.45 23.19
CA LYS A 186 -3.61 -12.92 24.49
C LYS A 186 -2.84 -11.61 24.40
N TRP A 187 -3.17 -10.76 23.42
CA TRP A 187 -2.43 -9.52 23.16
C TRP A 187 -3.36 -8.32 23.20
N ARG A 188 -2.99 -7.33 24.02
CA ARG A 188 -3.61 -6.01 24.09
C ARG A 188 -2.70 -4.95 23.50
N TRP A 189 -3.27 -3.94 22.87
CA TRP A 189 -2.53 -2.76 22.45
C TRP A 189 -2.40 -1.76 23.58
N GLN A 190 -1.16 -1.32 23.85
CA GLN A 190 -0.85 -0.29 24.83
C GLN A 190 -0.30 0.94 24.10
N PRO A 191 -1.05 2.05 24.03
CA PRO A 191 -0.52 3.31 23.55
C PRO A 191 0.67 3.77 24.39
N LYS A 192 1.58 4.54 23.79
CA LYS A 192 2.83 4.95 24.45
C LYS A 192 2.60 5.92 25.61
N ASN A 193 1.69 6.88 25.44
CA ASN A 193 1.53 8.04 26.33
C ASN A 193 0.14 8.12 26.99
N CYS A 194 -0.70 7.09 26.84
CA CYS A 194 -1.96 7.00 27.55
C CYS A 194 -2.47 5.56 27.62
N GLU A 195 -3.58 5.39 28.32
CA GLU A 195 -4.30 4.13 28.42
C GLU A 195 -5.60 4.19 27.65
N ILE A 196 -5.98 3.05 27.06
CA ILE A 196 -7.32 2.84 26.53
C ILE A 196 -8.18 2.42 27.73
N PRO A 197 -9.27 3.13 28.05
CA PRO A 197 -10.15 2.75 29.15
C PRO A 197 -10.61 1.29 29.04
N ARG A 198 -10.70 0.60 30.18
CA ARG A 198 -11.13 -0.80 30.20
C ARG A 198 -12.55 -0.94 29.64
N PHE A 199 -12.76 -2.05 28.94
CA PHE A 199 -13.97 -2.33 28.19
C PHE A 199 -15.16 -2.71 29.10
N ASN A 200 -15.95 -1.72 29.54
CA ASN A 200 -17.23 -1.98 30.21
C ASN A 200 -18.38 -2.01 29.19
N VAL A 201 -18.79 -3.21 28.81
CA VAL A 201 -19.78 -3.42 27.74
C VAL A 201 -21.15 -2.82 28.08
N GLN A 202 -21.58 -2.93 29.34
CA GLN A 202 -22.89 -2.42 29.76
C GLN A 202 -22.94 -0.89 29.69
N GLU A 203 -21.89 -0.22 30.15
CA GLU A 203 -21.78 1.23 30.06
C GLU A 203 -21.73 1.71 28.60
N ILE A 204 -20.95 1.01 27.76
CA ILE A 204 -20.85 1.30 26.33
C ILE A 204 -22.22 1.17 25.66
N LEU A 205 -22.93 0.06 25.89
CA LEU A 205 -24.27 -0.16 25.35
C LEU A 205 -25.26 0.90 25.82
N GLY A 206 -25.18 1.32 27.09
CA GLY A 206 -25.99 2.42 27.62
C GLY A 206 -25.74 3.75 26.90
N LYS A 207 -24.48 4.08 26.60
CA LYS A 207 -24.13 5.30 25.85
C LYS A 207 -24.47 5.20 24.35
N LEU A 208 -24.51 4.00 23.79
CA LEU A 208 -24.92 3.74 22.41
C LEU A 208 -26.43 3.55 22.26
N HIS A 209 -27.22 3.76 23.32
CA HIS A 209 -28.66 3.58 23.26
C HIS A 209 -29.30 4.49 22.19
N GLY A 210 -30.13 3.90 21.32
CA GLY A 210 -30.80 4.63 20.24
C GLY A 210 -29.89 5.06 19.09
N LYS A 211 -28.64 4.56 19.03
CA LYS A 211 -27.66 4.93 17.99
C LYS A 211 -27.66 3.95 16.83
N ARG A 212 -27.22 4.45 15.67
CA ARG A 212 -26.94 3.66 14.47
C ARG A 212 -25.45 3.77 14.11
N ILE A 213 -24.76 2.64 14.14
CA ILE A 213 -23.35 2.49 13.73
C ILE A 213 -23.34 1.79 12.37
N VAL A 214 -22.60 2.33 11.41
CA VAL A 214 -22.52 1.75 10.06
C VAL A 214 -21.09 1.58 9.60
N PHE A 215 -20.73 0.34 9.27
CA PHE A 215 -19.49 -0.02 8.59
C PHE A 215 -19.71 -0.06 7.09
N VAL A 216 -18.88 0.63 6.31
CA VAL A 216 -18.93 0.65 4.85
C VAL A 216 -17.56 0.28 4.31
N GLY A 217 -17.47 -0.77 3.49
CA GLY A 217 -16.20 -1.13 2.88
C GLY A 217 -16.11 -2.55 2.36
N ASP A 218 -14.91 -3.11 2.45
CA ASP A 218 -14.62 -4.47 1.98
C ASP A 218 -14.84 -5.53 3.08
N SER A 219 -14.35 -6.75 2.85
CA SER A 219 -14.52 -7.88 3.78
C SER A 219 -13.79 -7.68 5.11
N LEU A 220 -12.80 -6.79 5.19
CA LEU A 220 -12.09 -6.45 6.43
C LEU A 220 -12.96 -5.52 7.29
N SER A 221 -13.75 -4.63 6.68
CA SER A 221 -14.79 -3.89 7.41
C SER A 221 -15.83 -4.83 8.00
N ARG A 222 -16.26 -5.84 7.24
CA ARG A 222 -17.17 -6.86 7.75
C ARG A 222 -16.59 -7.63 8.94
N THR A 223 -15.31 -8.01 8.88
CA THR A 223 -14.66 -8.72 9.99
C THR A 223 -14.64 -7.87 11.27
N GLN A 224 -14.44 -6.55 11.14
CA GLN A 224 -14.53 -5.63 12.29
C GLN A 224 -15.98 -5.45 12.78
N TRP A 225 -16.96 -5.41 11.88
CA TRP A 225 -18.38 -5.38 12.22
C TRP A 225 -18.80 -6.62 13.01
N GLU A 226 -18.39 -7.83 12.59
CA GLU A 226 -18.65 -9.09 13.31
C GLU A 226 -18.02 -9.04 14.72
N SER A 227 -16.76 -8.61 14.81
CA SER A 227 -16.07 -8.39 16.09
C SER A 227 -16.82 -7.42 17.02
N MET A 228 -17.29 -6.29 16.49
CA MET A 228 -18.01 -5.27 17.26
C MET A 228 -19.28 -5.86 17.89
N ILE A 229 -20.03 -6.62 17.09
CA ILE A 229 -21.24 -7.28 17.55
C ILE A 229 -20.92 -8.30 18.65
N CYS A 230 -19.92 -9.15 18.44
CA CYS A 230 -19.57 -10.18 19.42
C CYS A 230 -19.04 -9.62 20.75
N LEU A 231 -18.31 -8.51 20.69
CA LEU A 231 -17.87 -7.75 21.87
C LEU A 231 -19.07 -7.20 22.64
N LEU A 232 -19.94 -6.46 21.97
CA LEU A 232 -21.09 -5.81 22.59
C LEU A 232 -22.12 -6.83 23.09
N MET A 233 -22.27 -7.94 22.39
CA MET A 233 -23.18 -9.02 22.78
C MET A 233 -22.85 -9.56 24.17
N GLN A 234 -21.60 -9.47 24.66
CA GLN A 234 -21.26 -9.90 26.03
C GLN A 234 -22.03 -9.15 27.13
N GLY A 235 -22.36 -7.88 26.91
CA GLY A 235 -23.10 -7.05 27.87
C GLY A 235 -24.61 -7.26 27.88
N VAL A 236 -25.16 -8.03 26.94
CA VAL A 236 -26.60 -8.28 26.82
C VAL A 236 -27.02 -9.47 27.68
N GLN A 237 -28.06 -9.30 28.52
CA GLN A 237 -28.57 -10.38 29.38
C GLN A 237 -29.25 -11.50 28.58
N ASP A 238 -30.33 -11.19 27.86
CA ASP A 238 -30.96 -12.15 26.95
C ASP A 238 -30.41 -12.01 25.54
N LYS A 239 -29.58 -12.96 25.12
CA LYS A 239 -28.96 -12.98 23.79
C LYS A 239 -29.98 -13.04 22.64
N ARG A 240 -31.23 -13.45 22.88
CA ARG A 240 -32.32 -13.43 21.89
C ARG A 240 -32.71 -12.01 21.46
N ASN A 241 -32.35 -11.00 22.26
CA ASN A 241 -32.54 -9.59 21.93
C ASN A 241 -31.50 -9.05 20.94
N VAL A 242 -30.58 -9.89 20.45
CA VAL A 242 -29.62 -9.54 19.41
C VAL A 242 -29.90 -10.42 18.18
N TYR A 243 -30.29 -9.82 17.07
CA TYR A 243 -30.67 -10.56 15.85
C TYR A 243 -30.34 -9.79 14.57
N GLU A 244 -30.16 -10.52 13.47
CA GLU A 244 -30.02 -9.92 12.14
C GLU A 244 -31.40 -9.49 11.64
N ILE A 245 -31.52 -8.25 11.20
CA ILE A 245 -32.82 -7.59 10.98
C ILE A 245 -33.66 -8.19 9.85
N ASN A 246 -33.03 -8.88 8.91
CA ASN A 246 -33.69 -9.55 7.79
C ASN A 246 -33.75 -11.08 7.97
N GLY A 247 -33.29 -11.61 9.11
CA GLY A 247 -33.14 -13.05 9.34
C GLY A 247 -32.10 -13.72 8.43
N ASN A 248 -31.21 -12.95 7.81
CA ASN A 248 -30.20 -13.47 6.90
C ASN A 248 -29.14 -14.26 7.67
N LYS A 249 -28.73 -15.42 7.12
CA LYS A 249 -27.46 -16.02 7.50
C LYS A 249 -26.33 -15.17 6.92
N ILE A 250 -25.37 -14.77 7.76
CA ILE A 250 -24.22 -13.97 7.32
C ILE A 250 -23.43 -14.76 6.28
N THR A 251 -23.27 -14.18 5.08
CA THR A 251 -22.47 -14.77 4.01
C THR A 251 -21.58 -13.72 3.32
N LYS A 252 -20.57 -14.21 2.61
CA LYS A 252 -19.52 -13.42 1.93
C LYS A 252 -20.02 -12.47 0.83
N ARG A 253 -21.25 -12.64 0.33
CA ARG A 253 -21.76 -11.93 -0.86
C ARG A 253 -22.87 -10.92 -0.58
N ILE A 254 -23.49 -10.96 0.60
CA ILE A 254 -24.58 -10.07 0.94
C ILE A 254 -24.07 -8.62 0.95
N ARG A 255 -24.81 -7.72 0.28
CA ARG A 255 -24.43 -6.30 0.19
C ARG A 255 -24.77 -5.52 1.45
N PHE A 256 -25.77 -5.95 2.21
CA PHE A 256 -26.20 -5.30 3.45
C PHE A 256 -26.53 -6.32 4.52
N LEU A 257 -25.93 -6.17 5.70
CA LEU A 257 -26.23 -6.93 6.91
C LEU A 257 -26.49 -5.93 8.04
N GLY A 258 -27.56 -6.13 8.81
CA GLY A 258 -27.86 -5.27 9.96
C GLY A 258 -28.14 -6.12 11.18
N VAL A 259 -27.47 -5.83 12.30
CA VAL A 259 -27.77 -6.46 13.59
C VAL A 259 -28.38 -5.44 14.54
N TYR A 260 -29.48 -5.84 15.17
CA TYR A 260 -30.22 -5.01 16.09
C TYR A 260 -30.14 -5.56 17.51
N PHE A 261 -29.81 -4.68 18.45
CA PHE A 261 -29.77 -4.93 19.89
C PHE A 261 -31.03 -4.30 20.50
N SER A 262 -32.12 -5.07 20.57
CA SER A 262 -33.45 -4.53 20.91
C SER A 262 -33.50 -3.90 22.30
N SER A 263 -32.80 -4.47 23.28
CA SER A 263 -32.72 -3.93 24.66
C SER A 263 -32.07 -2.55 24.75
N TYR A 264 -31.34 -2.11 23.71
CA TYR A 264 -30.64 -0.83 23.68
C TYR A 264 -31.10 0.07 22.53
N ASN A 265 -32.07 -0.36 21.72
CA ASN A 265 -32.42 0.30 20.46
C ASN A 265 -31.19 0.66 19.61
N LEU A 266 -30.17 -0.22 19.59
CA LEU A 266 -28.91 0.00 18.90
C LEU A 266 -28.87 -0.84 17.62
N ARG A 267 -28.52 -0.20 16.51
CA ARG A 267 -28.35 -0.84 15.20
C ARG A 267 -26.90 -0.76 14.74
N ILE A 268 -26.35 -1.90 14.33
CA ILE A 268 -24.99 -2.00 13.80
C ILE A 268 -25.05 -2.64 12.41
N ASP A 269 -24.80 -1.82 11.40
CA ASP A 269 -24.94 -2.19 10.00
C ASP A 269 -23.58 -2.38 9.32
N PHE A 270 -23.57 -3.24 8.31
CA PHE A 270 -22.47 -3.40 7.36
C PHE A 270 -23.00 -3.27 5.93
N TYR A 271 -22.39 -2.39 5.16
CA TYR A 271 -22.59 -2.25 3.73
C TYR A 271 -21.33 -2.61 2.97
N ARG A 272 -21.45 -3.59 2.07
CA ARG A 272 -20.36 -4.04 1.22
C ARG A 272 -20.18 -3.09 0.04
N SER A 273 -19.37 -2.06 0.24
CA SER A 273 -18.91 -1.15 -0.81
C SER A 273 -17.38 -1.22 -0.94
N VAL A 274 -16.93 -2.26 -1.64
CA VAL A 274 -15.51 -2.65 -1.71
C VAL A 274 -14.58 -1.54 -2.22
N PHE A 275 -15.06 -0.75 -3.18
CA PHE A 275 -14.29 0.34 -3.78
C PHE A 275 -14.79 1.72 -3.31
N LEU A 276 -15.83 1.78 -2.46
CA LEU A 276 -16.63 2.97 -2.12
C LEU A 276 -17.39 3.61 -3.30
N VAL A 277 -16.88 3.44 -4.52
CA VAL A 277 -17.46 3.91 -5.78
C VAL A 277 -18.08 2.76 -6.57
N GLN A 278 -18.90 3.09 -7.57
CA GLN A 278 -19.75 2.13 -8.25
C GLN A 278 -18.97 1.19 -9.18
N PRO A 279 -19.18 -0.14 -9.09
CA PRO A 279 -18.84 -1.03 -10.19
C PRO A 279 -19.76 -0.76 -11.40
N GLY A 280 -19.24 -1.00 -12.60
CA GLY A 280 -19.94 -0.78 -13.86
C GLY A 280 -19.65 -1.87 -14.88
N SER A 281 -20.55 -2.02 -15.85
CA SER A 281 -20.31 -2.83 -17.04
C SER A 281 -19.29 -2.15 -17.94
N ALA A 282 -18.57 -2.94 -18.75
CA ALA A 282 -17.70 -2.39 -19.78
C ALA A 282 -18.49 -1.47 -20.74
N PRO A 283 -17.95 -0.29 -21.12
CA PRO A 283 -18.52 0.52 -22.18
C PRO A 283 -18.66 -0.24 -23.51
N ARG A 284 -19.67 0.08 -24.33
CA ARG A 284 -20.01 -0.65 -25.56
C ARG A 284 -18.84 -0.86 -26.54
N HIS A 285 -17.91 0.10 -26.60
CA HIS A 285 -16.73 0.07 -27.49
C HIS A 285 -15.42 -0.17 -26.73
N ALA A 286 -15.49 -0.75 -25.53
CA ALA A 286 -14.28 -1.07 -24.76
C ALA A 286 -13.50 -2.24 -25.42
N PRO A 287 -12.16 -2.25 -25.31
CA PRO A 287 -11.36 -3.38 -25.76
C PRO A 287 -11.81 -4.70 -25.10
N LYS A 288 -11.67 -5.83 -25.80
CA LYS A 288 -12.08 -7.17 -25.32
C LYS A 288 -11.52 -7.53 -23.93
N ARG A 289 -10.36 -6.97 -23.58
CA ARG A 289 -9.72 -7.15 -22.26
C ARG A 289 -10.46 -6.50 -21.09
N VAL A 290 -11.45 -5.64 -21.35
CA VAL A 290 -12.23 -4.93 -20.33
C VAL A 290 -13.57 -5.62 -20.16
N LYS A 291 -13.75 -6.30 -19.02
CA LYS A 291 -15.02 -6.97 -18.66
C LYS A 291 -15.97 -6.04 -17.93
N SER A 292 -15.41 -5.20 -17.08
CA SER A 292 -16.12 -4.31 -16.18
C SER A 292 -15.28 -3.07 -15.91
N THR A 293 -15.90 -2.08 -15.29
CA THR A 293 -15.23 -0.88 -14.82
C THR A 293 -15.51 -0.59 -13.35
N VAL A 294 -14.63 0.16 -12.71
CA VAL A 294 -14.92 0.91 -11.49
C VAL A 294 -15.10 2.37 -11.90
N LYS A 295 -16.30 2.92 -11.69
CA LYS A 295 -16.65 4.31 -12.01
C LYS A 295 -16.17 5.22 -10.89
N LEU A 296 -14.98 5.80 -11.06
CA LEU A 296 -14.30 6.57 -10.01
C LEU A 296 -15.02 7.85 -9.61
N ASP A 297 -15.87 8.39 -10.49
CA ASP A 297 -16.63 9.63 -10.34
C ASP A 297 -18.05 9.42 -9.79
N LYS A 298 -18.40 8.20 -9.35
CA LYS A 298 -19.72 7.89 -8.80
C LYS A 298 -19.62 7.09 -7.52
N LEU A 299 -20.05 7.67 -6.40
CA LEU A 299 -20.17 6.94 -5.14
C LEU A 299 -21.18 5.81 -5.27
N ASP A 300 -20.97 4.74 -4.50
CA ASP A 300 -21.86 3.58 -4.40
C ASP A 300 -23.34 3.99 -4.34
N ASP A 301 -24.17 3.24 -5.07
CA ASP A 301 -25.59 3.49 -5.22
C ASP A 301 -26.36 3.37 -3.89
N MET A 302 -25.80 2.63 -2.93
CA MET A 302 -26.35 2.47 -1.58
C MET A 302 -25.98 3.62 -0.64
N SER A 303 -25.28 4.66 -1.09
CA SER A 303 -24.83 5.77 -0.25
C SER A 303 -25.95 6.51 0.50
N LYS A 304 -27.17 6.50 -0.04
CA LYS A 304 -28.35 7.07 0.62
C LYS A 304 -28.81 6.26 1.83
N GLU A 305 -28.46 4.98 1.91
CA GLU A 305 -28.92 4.07 2.96
C GLU A 305 -28.19 4.26 4.29
N TRP A 306 -26.99 4.84 4.27
CA TRP A 306 -26.15 5.04 5.46
C TRP A 306 -25.92 6.51 5.82
N ILE A 307 -26.47 7.44 5.04
CA ILE A 307 -26.24 8.89 5.20
C ILE A 307 -26.66 9.44 6.58
N ASP A 308 -27.65 8.81 7.23
CA ASP A 308 -28.28 9.29 8.46
C ASP A 308 -27.82 8.54 9.72
N SER A 309 -26.72 7.80 9.67
CA SER A 309 -26.20 7.12 10.86
C SER A 309 -25.53 8.06 11.86
N ASP A 310 -25.46 7.70 13.14
CA ASP A 310 -24.71 8.47 14.13
C ASP A 310 -23.19 8.31 13.95
N PHE A 311 -22.76 7.13 13.49
CA PHE A 311 -21.34 6.83 13.27
C PHE A 311 -21.13 6.10 11.94
N LEU A 312 -20.33 6.70 11.05
CA LEU A 312 -19.91 6.12 9.78
C LEU A 312 -18.46 5.65 9.85
N ILE A 313 -18.18 4.39 9.53
CA ILE A 313 -16.85 3.81 9.56
C ILE A 313 -16.53 3.25 8.17
N PHE A 314 -15.69 3.96 7.44
CA PHE A 314 -15.26 3.57 6.09
C PHE A 314 -13.96 2.78 6.12
N ASN A 315 -13.81 1.79 5.23
CA ASN A 315 -12.51 1.29 4.79
C ASN A 315 -12.56 0.99 3.29
N SER A 316 -11.38 0.98 2.67
CA SER A 316 -11.17 0.42 1.34
C SER A 316 -9.68 0.26 1.08
N GLY A 317 -9.27 -0.83 0.43
CA GLY A 317 -7.87 -1.00 0.05
C GLY A 317 -7.51 -2.39 -0.47
N HIS A 318 -8.03 -3.47 0.13
CA HIS A 318 -7.59 -4.83 -0.20
C HIS A 318 -7.94 -5.29 -1.61
N TRP A 319 -8.92 -4.66 -2.25
CA TRP A 319 -9.28 -4.93 -3.64
C TRP A 319 -8.53 -4.06 -4.65
N TRP A 320 -7.80 -3.03 -4.21
CA TRP A 320 -6.98 -2.16 -5.05
C TRP A 320 -5.62 -2.81 -5.32
N THR A 321 -5.65 -3.97 -5.97
CA THR A 321 -4.45 -4.71 -6.37
C THR A 321 -4.56 -5.16 -7.82
N PRO A 322 -3.45 -5.31 -8.56
CA PRO A 322 -3.48 -5.78 -9.94
C PRO A 322 -4.27 -7.10 -10.08
N THR A 323 -4.04 -8.05 -9.18
CA THR A 323 -4.70 -9.37 -9.23
C THR A 323 -6.21 -9.30 -9.03
N LYS A 324 -6.71 -8.41 -8.16
CA LYS A 324 -8.15 -8.27 -7.90
C LYS A 324 -8.87 -7.40 -8.92
N LEU A 325 -8.17 -6.45 -9.54
CA LEU A 325 -8.72 -5.55 -10.55
C LEU A 325 -8.55 -6.13 -11.95
N PHE A 326 -7.32 -6.38 -12.39
CA PHE A 326 -7.01 -6.71 -13.77
C PHE A 326 -6.99 -8.21 -14.05
N ASP A 327 -6.58 -9.03 -13.08
CA ASP A 327 -6.42 -10.47 -13.28
C ASP A 327 -7.62 -11.27 -12.77
N ILE A 328 -8.85 -10.74 -12.87
CA ILE A 328 -10.05 -11.45 -12.39
C ILE A 328 -10.20 -12.78 -13.16
N PHE A 329 -9.71 -13.86 -12.55
CA PHE A 329 -9.95 -15.25 -12.94
C PHE A 329 -11.41 -15.63 -12.61
N MET A 330 -12.38 -14.95 -13.22
CA MET A 330 -13.76 -15.48 -13.26
C MET A 330 -13.92 -16.30 -14.53
N ASN A 331 -13.94 -17.63 -14.34
CA ASN A 331 -14.35 -18.67 -15.30
C ASN A 331 -13.30 -19.11 -16.34
N ASN A 332 -12.04 -19.34 -15.96
CA ASN A 332 -11.02 -19.94 -16.85
C ASN A 332 -10.85 -19.24 -18.21
N LEU A 333 -11.25 -17.97 -18.30
CA LEU A 333 -10.98 -17.10 -19.44
C LEU A 333 -9.81 -16.21 -19.02
N PRO A 334 -8.57 -16.50 -19.47
CA PRO A 334 -7.51 -15.53 -19.34
C PRO A 334 -7.95 -14.25 -20.08
N ASP A 335 -7.54 -13.09 -19.60
CA ASP A 335 -7.59 -11.82 -20.33
C ASP A 335 -8.85 -10.94 -20.22
N ARG A 336 -9.67 -10.99 -19.15
CA ARG A 336 -10.68 -9.93 -18.95
C ARG A 336 -10.71 -9.31 -17.54
N GLY A 337 -10.17 -8.10 -17.43
CA GLY A 337 -10.04 -7.33 -16.19
C GLY A 337 -11.11 -6.27 -15.98
N CYS A 338 -11.12 -5.74 -14.76
CA CYS A 338 -11.86 -4.57 -14.32
C CYS A 338 -10.95 -3.33 -14.38
N TYR A 339 -11.34 -2.34 -15.19
CA TYR A 339 -10.56 -1.12 -15.42
C TYR A 339 -11.25 0.11 -14.84
N PHE A 340 -10.58 1.27 -14.88
CA PHE A 340 -11.14 2.49 -14.33
C PHE A 340 -11.93 3.27 -15.38
N GLN A 341 -13.02 3.89 -14.95
CA GLN A 341 -13.83 4.79 -15.74
C GLN A 341 -14.04 6.10 -14.97
N ALA A 342 -13.99 7.22 -15.67
CA ALA A 342 -14.42 8.51 -15.14
C ALA A 342 -15.26 9.22 -16.20
N GLY A 343 -16.49 9.59 -15.85
CA GLY A 343 -17.50 10.05 -16.79
C GLY A 343 -17.81 8.98 -17.84
N ARG A 344 -17.69 9.34 -19.11
CA ARG A 344 -17.86 8.41 -20.24
C ARG A 344 -16.55 7.77 -20.71
N SER A 345 -15.42 8.13 -20.11
CA SER A 345 -14.10 7.76 -20.61
C SER A 345 -13.49 6.60 -19.83
N LEU A 346 -13.06 5.57 -20.58
CA LEU A 346 -12.29 4.45 -20.07
C LEU A 346 -10.82 4.85 -19.88
N LYS A 347 -10.23 4.54 -18.72
CA LYS A 347 -8.87 4.99 -18.33
C LYS A 347 -7.88 3.82 -18.35
N LEU A 348 -7.50 3.39 -19.56
CA LEU A 348 -6.74 2.14 -19.81
C LEU A 348 -5.28 2.10 -19.32
N GLY A 349 -4.73 3.21 -18.83
CA GLY A 349 -3.37 3.30 -18.28
C GLY A 349 -3.30 3.99 -16.93
N MET A 350 -4.43 4.28 -16.30
CA MET A 350 -4.45 4.92 -14.99
C MET A 350 -3.93 3.95 -13.92
N GLY A 351 -2.92 4.37 -13.17
CA GLY A 351 -2.37 3.59 -12.07
C GLY A 351 -3.35 3.42 -10.92
N ILE A 352 -3.25 2.31 -10.19
CA ILE A 352 -4.14 1.98 -9.06
C ILE A 352 -4.12 3.07 -7.98
N ALA A 353 -2.96 3.63 -7.67
CA ALA A 353 -2.84 4.70 -6.67
C ALA A 353 -3.59 5.98 -7.10
N SER A 354 -3.48 6.37 -8.37
CA SER A 354 -4.22 7.52 -8.92
C SER A 354 -5.72 7.25 -8.92
N ALA A 355 -6.13 6.05 -9.35
CA ALA A 355 -7.53 5.66 -9.35
C ALA A 355 -8.14 5.63 -7.94
N PHE A 356 -7.40 5.10 -6.96
CA PHE A 356 -7.81 5.09 -5.56
C PHE A 356 -7.96 6.50 -5.01
N ARG A 357 -7.02 7.40 -5.29
CA ARG A 357 -7.13 8.82 -4.92
C ARG A 357 -8.37 9.48 -5.53
N THR A 358 -8.64 9.27 -6.82
CA THR A 358 -9.85 9.81 -7.49
C THR A 358 -11.14 9.24 -6.90
N ALA A 359 -11.17 7.94 -6.55
CA ALA A 359 -12.33 7.36 -5.87
C ALA A 359 -12.56 7.98 -4.48
N LEU A 360 -11.48 8.25 -3.73
CA LEU A 360 -11.57 8.95 -2.45
C LEU A 360 -11.98 10.40 -2.61
N GLU A 361 -11.55 11.11 -3.66
CA GLU A 361 -12.02 12.47 -3.97
C GLU A 361 -13.54 12.50 -4.17
N THR A 362 -14.11 11.52 -4.87
CA THR A 362 -15.58 11.36 -4.98
C THR A 362 -16.24 11.10 -3.63
N TRP A 363 -15.63 10.27 -2.78
CA TRP A 363 -16.11 10.05 -1.41
C TRP A 363 -16.03 11.32 -0.56
N VAL A 364 -14.95 12.12 -0.67
CA VAL A 364 -14.81 13.41 0.02
C VAL A 364 -15.94 14.34 -0.38
N SER A 365 -16.18 14.52 -1.69
CA SER A 365 -17.26 15.39 -2.18
C SER A 365 -18.62 14.97 -1.62
N TRP A 366 -18.88 13.66 -1.50
CA TRP A 366 -20.11 13.18 -0.89
C TRP A 366 -20.17 13.48 0.62
N VAL A 367 -19.10 13.21 1.37
CA VAL A 367 -19.06 13.51 2.82
C VAL A 367 -19.30 15.00 3.07
N GLU A 368 -18.64 15.88 2.32
CA GLU A 368 -18.73 17.32 2.52
C GLU A 368 -20.09 17.90 2.16
N SER A 369 -20.77 17.34 1.16
CA SER A 369 -22.06 17.85 0.67
C SER A 369 -23.28 17.20 1.32
N SER A 370 -23.16 15.96 1.77
CA SER A 370 -24.32 15.12 2.11
C SER A 370 -24.40 14.74 3.59
N VAL A 371 -23.27 14.66 4.30
CA VAL A 371 -23.27 14.19 5.70
C VAL A 371 -23.61 15.33 6.66
N ASN A 372 -24.63 15.12 7.50
CA ASN A 372 -24.97 16.05 8.58
C ASN A 372 -23.95 15.95 9.73
N ARG A 373 -23.08 16.95 9.83
CA ARG A 373 -21.99 17.04 10.83
C ARG A 373 -22.48 17.17 12.28
N ASN A 374 -23.70 17.65 12.50
CA ASN A 374 -24.28 17.78 13.84
C ASN A 374 -24.79 16.45 14.39
N ARG A 375 -24.99 15.47 13.51
CA ARG A 375 -25.47 14.13 13.87
C ARG A 375 -24.40 13.06 13.71
N THR A 376 -23.65 13.11 12.62
CA THR A 376 -22.84 12.01 12.14
C THR A 376 -21.36 12.26 12.41
N ARG A 377 -20.72 11.32 13.10
CA ARG A 377 -19.26 11.28 13.23
C ARG A 377 -18.69 10.30 12.22
N VAL A 378 -17.75 10.76 11.40
CA VAL A 378 -17.18 9.97 10.30
C VAL A 378 -15.77 9.50 10.67
N PHE A 379 -15.52 8.22 10.45
CA PHE A 379 -14.24 7.55 10.63
C PHE A 379 -13.78 6.93 9.31
N PHE A 380 -12.48 6.94 9.07
CA PHE A 380 -11.88 6.21 7.96
C PHE A 380 -10.73 5.35 8.48
N ARG A 381 -10.85 4.03 8.34
CA ARG A 381 -9.82 3.07 8.74
C ARG A 381 -8.77 2.92 7.65
N THR A 382 -7.50 3.03 8.05
CA THR A 382 -6.37 2.86 7.12
C THR A 382 -6.20 1.40 6.70
N PHE A 383 -5.35 1.15 5.70
CA PHE A 383 -5.12 -0.18 5.15
C PHE A 383 -4.65 -1.19 6.20
N GLU A 384 -5.20 -2.39 6.22
CA GLU A 384 -4.86 -3.43 7.17
C GLU A 384 -3.67 -4.24 6.65
N SER A 385 -2.61 -4.38 7.44
CA SER A 385 -1.40 -5.05 6.97
C SER A 385 -1.64 -6.53 6.69
N SER A 386 -1.42 -6.93 5.44
CA SER A 386 -1.45 -8.33 5.03
C SER A 386 -0.05 -8.97 5.15
N HIS A 387 0.01 -10.23 5.59
CA HIS A 387 1.29 -10.94 5.82
C HIS A 387 1.62 -11.99 4.76
N TRP A 388 1.14 -11.77 3.54
CA TRP A 388 1.59 -12.55 2.39
C TRP A 388 3.09 -12.35 2.13
N ILE A 389 3.73 -13.43 1.70
CA ILE A 389 5.15 -13.53 1.37
C ILE A 389 5.28 -13.72 -0.15
N GLY A 390 6.35 -13.17 -0.72
CA GLY A 390 6.66 -13.23 -2.16
C GLY A 390 6.05 -12.08 -2.97
N ARG A 391 6.67 -11.77 -4.11
CA ARG A 391 6.24 -10.67 -5.01
C ARG A 391 4.79 -10.81 -5.48
N ASN A 392 4.33 -12.06 -5.66
CA ASN A 392 2.96 -12.37 -6.11
C ASN A 392 2.03 -12.76 -4.96
N ARG A 393 2.41 -12.52 -3.68
CA ARG A 393 1.63 -12.93 -2.50
C ARG A 393 1.24 -14.41 -2.57
N ASN A 394 2.18 -15.27 -2.95
CA ASN A 394 1.93 -16.68 -3.24
C ASN A 394 2.06 -17.59 -2.01
N SER A 395 2.63 -17.10 -0.91
CA SER A 395 2.82 -17.87 0.31
C SER A 395 2.23 -17.14 1.51
N CYS A 396 1.46 -17.86 2.31
CA CYS A 396 0.89 -17.40 3.57
C CYS A 396 1.38 -18.33 4.69
N LYS A 397 2.23 -17.81 5.57
CA LYS A 397 2.72 -18.52 6.76
C LYS A 397 2.53 -17.64 7.98
N VAL A 398 1.49 -17.94 8.74
CA VAL A 398 1.17 -17.30 10.01
C VAL A 398 2.17 -17.71 11.09
N THR A 399 2.56 -16.77 11.94
CA THR A 399 3.48 -17.03 13.06
C THR A 399 2.72 -17.43 14.32
N ARG A 400 3.43 -17.93 15.34
CA ARG A 400 2.80 -18.23 16.66
C ARG A 400 2.79 -17.04 17.63
N ARG A 401 3.65 -16.05 17.36
CA ARG A 401 3.80 -14.82 18.13
C ARG A 401 3.89 -13.62 17.18
N PRO A 402 3.57 -12.41 17.66
CA PRO A 402 3.80 -11.19 16.90
C PRO A 402 5.26 -11.10 16.42
N TRP A 403 5.47 -10.46 15.27
CA TRP A 403 6.80 -10.15 14.78
C TRP A 403 7.49 -9.12 15.68
N LEU A 404 8.82 -9.21 15.79
CA LEU A 404 9.63 -8.20 16.46
C LEU A 404 9.87 -6.95 15.59
N LYS A 405 9.82 -7.12 14.26
CA LYS A 405 10.00 -6.05 13.26
C LYS A 405 8.92 -6.17 12.19
N THR A 406 8.36 -5.04 11.79
CA THR A 406 7.26 -4.92 10.81
C THR A 406 7.69 -5.25 9.38
N LYS A 407 8.99 -5.18 9.09
CA LYS A 407 9.55 -5.33 7.73
C LYS A 407 8.88 -4.38 6.72
N GLY A 408 8.60 -3.15 7.15
CA GLY A 408 7.98 -2.10 6.34
C GLY A 408 6.46 -2.21 6.15
N ARG A 409 5.79 -3.20 6.79
CA ARG A 409 4.33 -3.40 6.69
C ARG A 409 3.52 -2.42 7.54
N ASP A 410 4.19 -1.65 8.39
CA ASP A 410 3.69 -0.49 9.11
C ASP A 410 3.45 0.72 8.20
N HIS A 411 3.97 0.68 6.97
CA HIS A 411 3.72 1.68 5.94
C HIS A 411 2.87 1.09 4.80
N SER A 412 1.99 1.91 4.24
CA SER A 412 1.16 1.52 3.10
C SER A 412 0.83 2.73 2.26
N ARG A 413 1.12 2.67 0.96
CA ARG A 413 0.77 3.74 0.01
C ARG A 413 -0.74 4.03 -0.01
N ILE A 414 -1.58 3.03 0.24
CA ILE A 414 -3.04 3.21 0.37
C ILE A 414 -3.35 4.00 1.64
N SER A 415 -2.73 3.66 2.79
CA SER A 415 -2.89 4.42 4.04
C SER A 415 -2.42 5.86 3.90
N ASP A 416 -1.29 6.09 3.23
CA ASP A 416 -0.77 7.45 2.99
C ASP A 416 -1.78 8.28 2.18
N ILE A 417 -2.36 7.71 1.12
CA ILE A 417 -3.39 8.40 0.32
C ILE A 417 -4.64 8.70 1.17
N ILE A 418 -5.10 7.76 1.99
CA ILE A 418 -6.25 7.98 2.90
C ILE A 418 -5.96 9.16 3.83
N ILE A 419 -4.81 9.14 4.51
CA ILE A 419 -4.40 10.18 5.46
C ILE A 419 -4.28 11.52 4.74
N ASP A 420 -3.63 11.57 3.58
CA ASP A 420 -3.47 12.79 2.78
C ASP A 420 -4.81 13.40 2.34
N VAL A 421 -5.76 12.56 1.93
CA VAL A 421 -7.08 13.00 1.48
C VAL A 421 -7.88 13.52 2.68
N VAL A 422 -7.92 12.78 3.78
CA VAL A 422 -8.66 13.16 4.98
C VAL A 422 -8.12 14.45 5.60
N LYS A 423 -6.80 14.64 5.64
CA LYS A 423 -6.17 15.87 6.15
C LYS A 423 -6.60 17.14 5.44
N LYS A 424 -7.08 17.03 4.19
CA LYS A 424 -7.51 18.18 3.37
C LYS A 424 -9.01 18.44 3.42
N MET A 425 -9.77 17.61 4.13
CA MET A 425 -11.22 17.73 4.22
C MET A 425 -11.63 18.87 5.16
N THR A 426 -12.72 19.54 4.80
CA THR A 426 -13.36 20.53 5.68
C THR A 426 -14.23 19.85 6.74
N THR A 427 -14.87 18.74 6.37
CA THR A 427 -15.63 17.92 7.32
C THR A 427 -14.66 17.15 8.21
N PRO A 428 -14.77 17.23 9.55
CA PRO A 428 -13.89 16.47 10.43
C PRO A 428 -14.14 14.97 10.24
N VAL A 429 -13.11 14.26 9.76
CA VAL A 429 -13.09 12.80 9.67
C VAL A 429 -11.95 12.30 10.53
N THR A 430 -12.25 11.31 11.38
CA THR A 430 -11.24 10.71 12.24
C THR A 430 -10.59 9.50 11.58
N VAL A 431 -9.28 9.54 11.40
CA VAL A 431 -8.54 8.40 10.82
C VAL A 431 -8.28 7.36 11.90
N LEU A 432 -8.73 6.12 11.67
CA LEU A 432 -8.34 4.97 12.49
C LEU A 432 -7.05 4.38 11.90
N HIS A 433 -5.90 4.85 12.39
CA HIS A 433 -4.58 4.50 11.83
C HIS A 433 -4.09 3.12 12.30
N VAL A 434 -4.76 2.07 11.83
CA VAL A 434 -4.55 0.67 12.28
C VAL A 434 -3.38 -0.03 11.57
N THR A 435 -2.85 0.54 10.49
CA THR A 435 -1.78 -0.08 9.67
C THR A 435 -0.55 -0.47 10.51
N PRO A 436 0.04 0.44 11.33
CA PRO A 436 1.19 0.09 12.15
C PRO A 436 0.86 -0.97 13.21
N MET A 437 -0.36 -0.95 13.75
CA MET A 437 -0.81 -1.92 14.74
C MET A 437 -0.88 -3.33 14.15
N GLY A 438 -1.46 -3.47 12.95
CA GLY A 438 -1.59 -4.74 12.25
C GLY A 438 -0.25 -5.32 11.80
N ALA A 439 0.75 -4.48 11.50
CA ALA A 439 2.03 -4.87 10.91
C ALA A 439 2.88 -5.86 11.74
N PHE A 440 2.63 -5.94 13.05
CA PHE A 440 3.30 -6.91 13.94
C PHE A 440 2.53 -8.24 14.01
N ARG A 441 1.27 -8.28 13.60
CA ARG A 441 0.30 -9.30 14.00
C ARG A 441 0.14 -10.44 13.00
N SER A 442 1.24 -10.85 12.37
CA SER A 442 1.25 -12.03 11.49
C SER A 442 0.69 -13.31 12.17
N ASP A 443 0.70 -13.35 13.49
CA ASP A 443 0.15 -14.43 14.31
C ASP A 443 -1.38 -14.47 14.33
N ALA A 444 -2.05 -13.34 14.16
CA ALA A 444 -3.51 -13.25 14.33
C ALA A 444 -4.31 -13.48 13.03
N HIS A 445 -3.64 -13.74 11.91
CA HIS A 445 -4.31 -14.05 10.65
C HIS A 445 -4.98 -15.42 10.66
N VAL A 446 -6.01 -15.57 9.83
CA VAL A 446 -6.74 -16.83 9.62
C VAL A 446 -5.83 -17.97 9.18
N GLY A 447 -4.84 -17.70 8.33
CA GLY A 447 -3.97 -18.74 7.79
C GLY A 447 -4.77 -19.81 7.07
N THR A 448 -4.56 -21.07 7.40
CA THR A 448 -5.32 -22.20 6.85
C THR A 448 -6.52 -22.60 7.72
N TRP A 449 -6.80 -21.87 8.80
CA TRP A 449 -7.87 -22.22 9.76
C TRP A 449 -9.18 -21.50 9.42
N SER A 450 -9.66 -21.72 8.20
CA SER A 450 -10.92 -21.17 7.69
C SER A 450 -11.96 -22.28 7.43
N ASP A 451 -13.14 -21.89 6.96
CA ASP A 451 -14.18 -22.78 6.43
C ASP A 451 -13.70 -23.59 5.21
N LYS A 452 -12.56 -23.20 4.61
CA LYS A 452 -11.90 -23.88 3.50
C LYS A 452 -10.40 -24.05 3.80
N GLN A 453 -10.06 -25.11 4.54
CA GLN A 453 -8.70 -25.33 5.04
C GLN A 453 -7.60 -25.42 3.97
N SER A 454 -7.95 -25.73 2.72
CA SER A 454 -6.99 -25.79 1.60
C SER A 454 -6.56 -24.43 1.06
N VAL A 455 -7.23 -23.33 1.44
CA VAL A 455 -6.92 -21.98 0.95
C VAL A 455 -6.41 -21.14 2.11
N ALA A 456 -5.12 -20.81 2.07
CA ALA A 456 -4.51 -19.95 3.07
C ALA A 456 -4.99 -18.49 2.94
N ASP A 457 -5.13 -17.80 4.06
CA ASP A 457 -5.57 -16.41 4.14
C ASP A 457 -4.71 -15.60 5.13
N CYS A 458 -3.81 -14.79 4.59
CA CYS A 458 -2.98 -13.84 5.34
C CYS A 458 -3.46 -12.39 5.16
N SER A 459 -4.74 -12.21 4.85
CA SER A 459 -5.40 -10.91 4.76
C SER A 459 -6.40 -10.73 5.90
N HIS A 460 -7.27 -11.72 6.13
CA HIS A 460 -8.29 -11.68 7.18
C HIS A 460 -7.74 -12.12 8.54
N TRP A 461 -8.46 -11.73 9.59
CA TRP A 461 -8.07 -11.94 10.97
C TRP A 461 -8.93 -13.02 11.61
N CYS A 462 -8.34 -13.82 12.49
CA CYS A 462 -9.12 -14.66 13.39
C CYS A 462 -9.95 -13.79 14.34
N LEU A 463 -11.14 -14.26 14.69
CA LEU A 463 -11.94 -13.74 15.79
C LEU A 463 -12.00 -14.77 16.93
N PRO A 464 -11.87 -14.36 18.21
CA PRO A 464 -11.41 -13.04 18.67
C PRO A 464 -9.94 -12.77 18.25
N GLY A 465 -9.56 -11.50 18.12
CA GLY A 465 -8.25 -11.09 17.62
C GLY A 465 -8.09 -9.58 17.38
N VAL A 466 -7.24 -9.23 16.41
CA VAL A 466 -6.85 -7.83 16.12
C VAL A 466 -8.02 -6.87 15.90
N PRO A 467 -9.11 -7.25 15.19
CA PRO A 467 -10.27 -6.37 15.04
C PRO A 467 -10.93 -5.96 16.35
N ASP A 468 -10.81 -6.77 17.40
CA ASP A 468 -11.36 -6.45 18.72
C ASP A 468 -10.68 -5.20 19.29
N THR A 469 -9.35 -5.15 19.21
CA THR A 469 -8.57 -3.98 19.64
C THR A 469 -8.91 -2.72 18.84
N TRP A 470 -9.20 -2.84 17.54
CA TRP A 470 -9.66 -1.70 16.74
C TRP A 470 -11.02 -1.20 17.22
N ASN A 471 -11.90 -2.11 17.64
CA ASN A 471 -13.20 -1.77 18.20
C ASN A 471 -13.12 -1.17 19.59
N GLU A 472 -12.19 -1.61 20.45
CA GLU A 472 -11.92 -0.97 21.73
C GLU A 472 -11.55 0.50 21.55
N ILE A 473 -10.62 0.79 20.62
CA ILE A 473 -10.22 2.17 20.29
C ILE A 473 -11.39 2.94 19.68
N LEU A 474 -12.07 2.36 18.69
CA LEU A 474 -13.19 2.99 18.00
C LEU A 474 -14.30 3.38 18.99
N LEU A 475 -14.70 2.47 19.88
CA LEU A 475 -15.72 2.72 20.90
C LEU A 475 -15.26 3.80 21.89
N SER A 476 -14.00 3.77 22.34
CA SER A 476 -13.46 4.84 23.18
C SER A 476 -13.55 6.20 22.48
N MET A 477 -13.27 6.26 21.18
CA MET A 477 -13.34 7.50 20.41
C MET A 477 -14.78 7.95 20.15
N MET A 478 -15.71 7.01 19.89
CA MET A 478 -17.14 7.29 19.72
C MET A 478 -17.77 7.90 20.98
N LEU A 479 -17.28 7.52 22.16
CA LEU A 479 -17.89 7.85 23.45
C LEU A 479 -17.20 9.00 24.20
N SER A 480 -16.06 9.49 23.74
CA SER A 480 -15.41 10.67 24.33
C SER A 480 -16.22 11.94 24.00
N LYS A 481 -16.63 12.70 25.05
CA LYS A 481 -17.51 13.89 24.93
C LYS A 481 -16.87 15.04 24.17
N ASP A 482 -15.57 15.23 24.37
CA ASP A 482 -14.73 15.91 23.42
C ASP A 482 -14.11 14.79 22.61
N GLY A 483 -14.32 14.77 21.29
CA GLY A 483 -13.53 13.89 20.44
C GLY A 483 -12.08 14.09 20.88
N VAL A 484 -11.44 13.05 21.42
CA VAL A 484 -9.99 13.07 21.62
C VAL A 484 -9.49 13.62 20.31
N THR A 485 -8.91 14.82 20.33
CA THR A 485 -8.65 15.54 19.10
C THR A 485 -7.42 14.87 18.49
N VAL A 486 -7.62 13.71 17.89
CA VAL A 486 -6.60 12.94 17.21
C VAL A 486 -6.48 13.59 15.84
N GLN A 487 -5.59 14.58 15.74
CA GLN A 487 -5.08 15.06 14.46
C GLN A 487 -3.84 14.26 14.09
#